data_AF-A0A9P4J260-F1
#
_entry.id   AF-A0A9P4J260-F1
#
_cell.length_a   1.000
_cell.length_b   1.000
_cell.length_c   1.000
_cell.angle_alpha   90.00
_cell.angle_beta   90.00
_cell.angle_gamma   90.00
#
_symmetry.space_group_name_H-M   'P 1'
#
loop_
_entity.id
_entity.type
_entity.pdbx_description
1 polymer ?
#
loop_
_entity_poly.entity_id
_entity_poly.type
_entity_poly.pdbx_seq_one_letter_code
_entity_poly.pdbx_strand_id
1 'polypeptide(L)'
;MAIELLNNIPPLRGSENYRQWRRNIKLALFAHNLDSFLEENGGTTKYPTKVQFEREEAKAVLLIRCHCTEQVLQTLGESDNVNARQLWNHLNFLFGQPNDNWYTAYERFYDLRYNGDAQKFVNDFRHAHIRCQDQGFPIDDSLAVFHLVKILQATFPAFVKAKCGHLSTLQAAPSLESILKELLNYTPSSS
;
A
#
# COMPACT_ATOMS: atom_id res chain seq x y z
N MET A 1 29.89 12.83 4.26
CA MET A 1 28.93 13.30 3.23
C MET A 1 27.83 12.29 2.92
N ALA A 2 28.09 11.10 2.36
CA ALA A 2 27.00 10.15 2.02
C ALA A 2 26.17 9.66 3.23
N ILE A 3 26.83 9.46 4.39
CA ILE A 3 26.16 8.96 5.62
C ILE A 3 25.28 10.03 6.28
N GLU A 4 25.64 11.31 6.20
CA GLU A 4 24.85 12.43 6.76
C GLU A 4 23.58 12.72 5.96
N LEU A 5 23.56 12.35 4.67
CA LEU A 5 22.37 12.47 3.81
C LEU A 5 21.29 11.44 4.19
N LEU A 6 21.66 10.27 4.70
CA LEU A 6 20.72 9.22 5.10
C LEU A 6 20.01 9.55 6.42
N ASN A 7 20.75 10.06 7.41
CA ASN A 7 20.20 10.35 8.74
C ASN A 7 19.18 11.51 8.75
N ASN A 8 19.03 12.23 7.63
CA ASN A 8 18.20 13.42 7.52
C ASN A 8 17.04 13.27 6.51
N ILE A 9 16.73 12.07 6.03
CA ILE A 9 15.55 11.87 5.18
C ILE A 9 14.32 11.78 6.09
N PRO A 10 13.40 12.78 6.09
CA PRO A 10 12.17 12.68 6.86
C PRO A 10 11.34 11.50 6.34
N PRO A 11 10.67 10.74 7.20
CA PRO A 11 9.88 9.58 6.77
C PRO A 11 8.72 10.02 5.87
N LEU A 12 8.36 9.18 4.90
CA LEU A 12 7.17 9.37 4.07
C LEU A 12 5.92 9.26 4.94
N ARG A 13 5.14 10.33 4.98
CA ARG A 13 3.89 10.43 5.75
C ARG A 13 2.66 10.32 4.87
N GLY A 14 2.77 10.77 3.63
CA GLY A 14 1.70 10.76 2.65
C GLY A 14 2.06 11.60 1.43
N SER A 15 1.03 11.96 0.66
CA SER A 15 1.16 12.77 -0.55
C SER A 15 1.79 14.15 -0.31
N GLU A 16 1.64 14.73 0.89
CA GLU A 16 2.10 16.09 1.21
C GLU A 16 3.63 16.23 1.21
N ASN A 17 4.36 15.18 1.61
CA ASN A 17 5.81 15.19 1.63
C ASN A 17 6.45 14.26 0.57
N TYR A 18 5.64 13.56 -0.22
CA TYR A 18 6.11 12.57 -1.20
C TYR A 18 7.11 13.14 -2.21
N ARG A 19 6.87 14.33 -2.78
CA ARG A 19 7.78 14.92 -3.79
C ARG A 19 9.20 15.12 -3.23
N GLN A 20 9.30 15.65 -2.01
CA GLN A 20 10.58 15.89 -1.35
C GLN A 20 11.21 14.57 -0.90
N TRP A 21 10.43 13.68 -0.30
CA TRP A 21 10.86 12.35 0.10
C TRP A 21 11.44 11.56 -1.07
N ARG A 22 10.71 11.52 -2.20
CA ARG A 22 11.10 10.82 -3.44
C ARG A 22 12.43 11.34 -3.96
N ARG A 23 12.65 12.66 -3.96
CA ARG A 23 13.93 13.25 -4.36
C ARG A 23 15.06 12.80 -3.44
N ASN A 24 14.84 12.83 -2.13
CA ASN A 24 15.86 12.46 -1.14
C ASN A 24 16.23 10.97 -1.24
N ILE A 25 15.24 10.08 -1.40
CA ILE A 25 15.49 8.64 -1.57
C ILE A 25 16.24 8.34 -2.87
N LYS A 26 15.89 8.99 -3.98
CA LYS A 26 16.65 8.85 -5.23
C LYS A 26 18.12 9.24 -5.07
N LEU A 27 18.38 10.36 -4.37
CA LEU A 27 19.74 10.81 -4.09
C LEU A 27 20.50 9.82 -3.19
N ALA A 28 19.83 9.25 -2.19
CA ALA A 28 20.42 8.23 -1.33
C ALA A 28 20.74 6.94 -2.11
N LEU A 29 19.81 6.43 -2.90
CA LEU A 29 20.03 5.26 -3.75
C LEU A 29 21.20 5.51 -4.73
N PHE A 30 21.25 6.69 -5.36
CA PHE A 30 22.35 7.08 -6.23
C PHE A 30 23.70 7.10 -5.50
N ALA A 31 23.76 7.67 -4.29
CA ALA A 31 24.98 7.69 -3.48
C ALA A 31 25.48 6.28 -3.09
N HIS A 32 24.59 5.28 -3.08
CA HIS A 32 24.92 3.88 -2.85
C HIS A 32 25.09 3.04 -4.13
N ASN A 33 24.99 3.65 -5.31
CA ASN A 33 24.94 2.96 -6.61
C ASN A 33 23.79 1.95 -6.74
N LEU A 34 22.66 2.20 -6.06
CA LEU A 34 21.47 1.37 -6.03
C LEU A 34 20.32 1.92 -6.89
N ASP A 35 20.49 3.10 -7.50
CA ASP A 35 19.46 3.80 -8.28
C ASP A 35 18.95 2.98 -9.46
N SER A 36 19.81 2.14 -10.07
CA SER A 36 19.41 1.26 -11.17
C SER A 36 18.31 0.28 -10.76
N PHE A 37 18.17 -0.12 -9.50
CA PHE A 37 17.09 -1.02 -9.08
C PHE A 37 15.68 -0.41 -9.20
N LEU A 38 15.58 0.88 -9.54
CA LEU A 38 14.30 1.55 -9.85
C LEU A 38 13.91 1.46 -11.34
N GLU A 39 14.80 1.00 -12.21
CA GLU A 39 14.64 1.01 -13.67
C GLU A 39 14.23 -0.36 -14.24
N GLU A 40 13.68 -0.37 -15.44
CA GLU A 40 13.35 -1.59 -16.17
C GLU A 40 14.63 -2.32 -16.60
N ASN A 41 14.91 -3.47 -15.98
CA ASN A 41 16.16 -4.25 -16.09
C ASN A 41 17.37 -3.69 -15.34
N GLY A 42 17.21 -2.67 -14.50
CA GLY A 42 18.37 -2.06 -13.87
C GLY A 42 19.01 -2.95 -12.80
N GLY A 43 20.35 -3.06 -12.87
CA GLY A 43 21.17 -3.86 -11.96
C GLY A 43 21.72 -5.16 -12.55
N THR A 44 21.04 -5.78 -13.53
CA THR A 44 21.49 -7.07 -14.10
C THR A 44 22.82 -6.98 -14.85
N THR A 45 23.15 -5.82 -15.41
CA THR A 45 24.43 -5.55 -16.08
C THR A 45 25.54 -5.09 -15.13
N LYS A 46 25.21 -4.62 -13.92
CA LYS A 46 26.18 -4.09 -12.95
C LYS A 46 26.67 -5.14 -11.95
N TYR A 47 25.88 -6.19 -11.70
CA TYR A 47 26.20 -7.19 -10.68
C TYR A 47 26.46 -8.56 -11.32
N PRO A 48 27.72 -9.06 -11.30
CA PRO A 48 28.13 -10.26 -12.04
C PRO A 48 27.58 -11.57 -11.47
N THR A 49 27.05 -11.58 -10.24
CA THR A 49 26.51 -12.79 -9.60
C THR A 49 25.11 -12.57 -9.06
N LYS A 50 24.28 -13.62 -9.11
CA LYS A 50 22.90 -13.61 -8.59
C LYS A 50 22.85 -13.23 -7.10
N VAL A 51 23.75 -13.78 -6.29
CA VAL A 51 23.83 -13.50 -4.84
C VAL A 51 24.13 -12.02 -4.57
N GLN A 52 25.01 -11.40 -5.36
CA GLN A 52 25.32 -9.98 -5.22
C GLN A 52 24.14 -9.11 -5.65
N PHE A 53 23.48 -9.46 -6.76
CA PHE A 53 22.26 -8.77 -7.21
C PHE A 53 21.18 -8.78 -6.12
N GLU A 54 20.84 -9.95 -5.58
CA GLU A 54 19.81 -10.11 -4.53
C GLU A 54 20.16 -9.31 -3.27
N ARG A 55 21.45 -9.31 -2.87
CA ARG A 55 21.90 -8.54 -1.70
C ARG A 55 21.75 -7.04 -1.89
N GLU A 56 22.14 -6.51 -3.04
CA GLU A 56 22.04 -5.07 -3.31
C GLU A 56 20.58 -4.64 -3.55
N GLU A 57 19.75 -5.49 -4.16
CA GLU A 57 18.31 -5.28 -4.29
C GLU A 57 17.63 -5.22 -2.91
N ALA A 58 17.97 -6.15 -2.01
CA ALA A 58 17.46 -6.14 -0.63
C ALA A 58 17.86 -4.86 0.12
N LYS A 59 19.07 -4.33 -0.10
CA LYS A 59 19.47 -3.03 0.47
C LYS A 59 18.64 -1.88 -0.09
N ALA A 60 18.35 -1.88 -1.39
CA ALA A 60 17.50 -0.85 -2.01
C ALA A 60 16.08 -0.88 -1.44
N VAL A 61 15.49 -2.07 -1.29
CA VAL A 61 14.18 -2.27 -0.65
C VAL A 61 14.22 -1.77 0.80
N LEU A 62 15.23 -2.16 1.58
CA LEU A 62 15.37 -1.78 2.98
C LEU A 62 15.51 -0.26 3.12
N LEU A 63 16.31 0.38 2.28
CA LEU A 63 16.48 1.83 2.28
C LEU A 63 15.15 2.55 2.01
N ILE A 64 14.33 2.06 1.10
CA ILE A 64 12.99 2.63 0.85
C ILE A 64 12.07 2.42 2.05
N ARG A 65 11.99 1.19 2.58
CA ARG A 65 11.08 0.83 3.68
C ARG A 65 11.42 1.55 5.00
N CYS A 66 12.69 1.65 5.37
CA CYS A 66 13.13 2.32 6.61
C CYS A 66 12.79 3.81 6.65
N HIS A 67 12.48 4.41 5.50
CA HIS A 67 12.07 5.81 5.41
C HIS A 67 10.58 5.98 5.13
N CYS A 68 9.77 4.96 5.38
CA CYS A 68 8.31 5.06 5.40
C CYS A 68 7.82 5.03 6.86
N THR A 69 6.69 5.70 7.16
CA THR A 69 6.02 5.49 8.45
C THR A 69 5.37 4.11 8.50
N GLU A 70 5.11 3.62 9.72
CA GLU A 70 4.40 2.36 9.93
C GLU A 70 3.04 2.32 9.20
N GLN A 71 2.31 3.43 9.20
CA GLN A 71 1.03 3.55 8.50
C GLN A 71 1.18 3.36 6.97
N VAL A 72 2.21 3.96 6.37
CA VAL A 72 2.53 3.75 4.95
C VAL A 72 2.96 2.31 4.68
N LEU A 73 3.69 1.67 5.60
CA LEU A 73 4.07 0.27 5.44
C LEU A 73 2.86 -0.68 5.51
N GLN A 74 1.94 -0.44 6.43
CA GLN A 74 0.68 -1.20 6.53
C GLN A 74 -0.16 -1.09 5.25
N THR A 75 -0.15 0.08 4.61
CA THR A 75 -0.80 0.33 3.31
C THR A 75 -0.29 -0.57 2.19
N LEU A 76 1.02 -0.81 2.16
CA LEU A 76 1.68 -1.60 1.13
C LEU A 76 1.35 -3.11 1.27
N GLY A 77 0.84 -3.53 2.44
CA GLY A 77 0.54 -4.92 2.76
C GLY A 77 1.77 -5.77 3.07
N GLU A 78 1.52 -6.98 3.57
CA GLU A 78 2.54 -8.00 3.92
C GLU A 78 3.01 -8.78 2.68
N SER A 79 3.36 -8.10 1.59
CA SER A 79 4.02 -8.79 0.49
C SER A 79 5.53 -8.89 0.78
N ASP A 80 5.94 -10.06 1.25
CA ASP A 80 7.33 -10.38 1.62
C ASP A 80 8.30 -10.41 0.42
N ASN A 81 7.79 -10.38 -0.82
CA ASN A 81 8.57 -10.55 -2.05
C ASN A 81 8.44 -9.37 -3.04
N VAL A 82 8.35 -8.13 -2.55
CA VAL A 82 8.31 -6.94 -3.41
C VAL A 82 9.73 -6.44 -3.68
N ASN A 83 10.13 -6.40 -4.96
CA ASN A 83 11.41 -5.83 -5.34
C ASN A 83 11.42 -4.29 -5.25
N ALA A 84 12.59 -3.67 -5.32
CA ALA A 84 12.73 -2.22 -5.13
C ALA A 84 11.90 -1.42 -6.14
N ARG A 85 11.86 -1.84 -7.41
CA ARG A 85 11.09 -1.17 -8.47
C ARG A 85 9.59 -1.25 -8.22
N GLN A 86 9.08 -2.43 -7.87
CA GLN A 86 7.65 -2.64 -7.57
C GLN A 86 7.25 -1.76 -6.38
N LEU A 87 8.03 -1.78 -5.30
CA LEU A 87 7.79 -0.95 -4.13
C LEU A 87 7.78 0.54 -4.49
N TRP A 88 8.77 0.97 -5.28
CA TRP A 88 8.88 2.35 -5.74
C TRP A 88 7.69 2.80 -6.58
N ASN A 89 7.26 1.97 -7.53
CA ASN A 89 6.12 2.24 -8.39
C ASN A 89 4.81 2.28 -7.59
N HIS A 90 4.67 1.40 -6.61
CA HIS A 90 3.51 1.36 -5.71
C HIS A 90 3.41 2.66 -4.90
N LEU A 91 4.52 3.11 -4.31
CA LEU A 91 4.56 4.39 -3.60
C LEU A 91 4.28 5.58 -4.54
N ASN A 92 4.79 5.55 -5.77
CA ASN A 92 4.50 6.58 -6.77
C ASN A 92 3.03 6.58 -7.21
N PHE A 93 2.40 5.42 -7.28
CA PHE A 93 0.98 5.31 -7.59
C PHE A 93 0.10 5.87 -6.46
N LEU A 94 0.46 5.58 -5.21
CA LEU A 94 -0.25 6.06 -4.03
C LEU A 94 -0.13 7.57 -3.85
N PHE A 95 1.10 8.08 -3.87
CA PHE A 95 1.42 9.42 -3.37
C PHE A 95 1.97 10.37 -4.44
N GLY A 96 2.25 9.87 -5.66
CA GLY A 96 2.84 10.65 -6.75
C GLY A 96 1.87 11.50 -7.54
N GLN A 97 0.57 11.45 -7.21
CA GLN A 97 -0.50 12.17 -7.90
C GLN A 97 -1.01 13.32 -7.00
N PRO A 98 -0.50 14.56 -7.17
CA PRO A 98 -0.85 15.69 -6.31
C PRO A 98 -2.24 16.31 -6.59
N ASN A 99 -3.03 15.76 -7.52
CA ASN A 99 -4.16 16.47 -8.12
C ASN A 99 -5.55 15.91 -7.78
N ASP A 100 -5.67 14.83 -7.01
CA ASP A 100 -6.98 14.41 -6.56
C ASP A 100 -7.39 15.31 -5.39
N ASN A 101 -8.42 16.12 -5.56
CA ASN A 101 -9.03 16.79 -4.40
C ASN A 101 -9.77 15.75 -3.54
N TRP A 102 -10.14 16.14 -2.30
CA TRP A 102 -10.83 15.24 -1.38
C TRP A 102 -12.11 14.62 -1.97
N TYR A 103 -12.83 15.37 -2.81
CA TYR A 103 -14.06 14.91 -3.45
C TYR A 103 -13.77 13.77 -4.44
N THR A 104 -12.78 13.93 -5.32
CA THR A 104 -12.39 12.88 -6.27
C THR A 104 -11.85 11.64 -5.57
N ALA A 105 -11.12 11.81 -4.45
CA ALA A 105 -10.67 10.68 -3.65
C ALA A 105 -11.85 9.91 -3.04
N TYR A 106 -12.81 10.62 -2.45
CA TYR A 106 -14.02 10.03 -1.89
C TYR A 106 -14.91 9.35 -2.93
N GLU A 107 -15.09 9.98 -4.10
CA GLU A 107 -15.88 9.44 -5.20
C GLU A 107 -15.29 8.11 -5.68
N ARG A 108 -13.96 8.03 -5.85
CA ARG A 108 -13.27 6.77 -6.17
C ARG A 108 -13.45 5.70 -5.10
N PHE A 109 -13.38 6.08 -3.82
CA PHE A 109 -13.63 5.15 -2.73
C PHE A 109 -15.07 4.59 -2.80
N TYR A 110 -16.05 5.47 -2.98
CA TYR A 110 -17.46 5.11 -3.05
C TYR A 110 -17.83 4.27 -4.29
N ASP A 111 -17.12 4.48 -5.40
CA ASP A 111 -17.33 3.79 -6.67
C ASP A 111 -16.58 2.46 -6.80
N LEU A 112 -15.85 2.03 -5.77
CA LEU A 112 -15.23 0.71 -5.76
C LEU A 112 -16.27 -0.40 -5.96
N ARG A 113 -15.94 -1.36 -6.82
CA ARG A 113 -16.75 -2.55 -7.09
C ARG A 113 -15.85 -3.78 -7.06
N TYR A 114 -16.40 -4.89 -6.59
CA TYR A 114 -15.72 -6.18 -6.64
C TYR A 114 -15.88 -6.81 -8.03
N ASN A 115 -14.76 -7.13 -8.68
CA ASN A 115 -14.72 -7.64 -10.05
C ASN A 115 -14.16 -9.08 -10.16
N GLY A 116 -14.24 -9.87 -9.08
CA GLY A 116 -13.84 -11.28 -9.08
C GLY A 116 -12.38 -11.55 -8.66
N ASP A 117 -11.53 -10.53 -8.58
CA ASP A 117 -10.15 -10.64 -8.07
C ASP A 117 -10.06 -10.04 -6.66
N ALA A 118 -9.98 -10.91 -5.65
CA ALA A 118 -9.90 -10.50 -4.24
C ALA A 118 -8.62 -9.74 -3.92
N GLN A 119 -7.48 -10.17 -4.46
CA GLN A 119 -6.19 -9.55 -4.18
C GLN A 119 -6.13 -8.13 -4.75
N LYS A 120 -6.56 -7.98 -6.01
CA LYS A 120 -6.64 -6.67 -6.66
C LYS A 120 -7.63 -5.77 -5.93
N PHE A 121 -8.83 -6.27 -5.62
CA PHE A 121 -9.86 -5.48 -4.94
C PHE A 121 -9.41 -4.99 -3.56
N VAL A 122 -8.79 -5.84 -2.74
CA VAL A 122 -8.27 -5.44 -1.43
C VAL A 122 -7.21 -4.35 -1.56
N ASN A 123 -6.32 -4.45 -2.55
CA ASN A 123 -5.33 -3.42 -2.83
C ASN A 123 -6.00 -2.10 -3.26
N ASP A 124 -6.93 -2.15 -4.21
CA ASP A 124 -7.68 -0.98 -4.69
C ASP A 124 -8.45 -0.31 -3.52
N PHE A 125 -9.04 -1.12 -2.62
CA PHE A 125 -9.75 -0.64 -1.44
C PHE A 125 -8.83 0.09 -0.46
N ARG A 126 -7.69 -0.51 -0.08
CA ARG A 126 -6.68 0.13 0.77
C ARG A 126 -6.23 1.46 0.15
N HIS A 127 -5.97 1.46 -1.15
CA HIS A 127 -5.47 2.65 -1.84
C HIS A 127 -6.50 3.78 -1.82
N ALA A 128 -7.77 3.49 -2.12
CA ALA A 128 -8.81 4.51 -2.10
C ALA A 128 -9.07 5.06 -0.70
N HIS A 129 -9.05 4.20 0.33
CA HIS A 129 -9.23 4.60 1.73
C HIS A 129 -8.14 5.59 2.18
N ILE A 130 -6.88 5.28 1.86
CA ILE A 130 -5.74 6.13 2.24
C ILE A 130 -5.68 7.40 1.41
N ARG A 131 -6.05 7.34 0.13
CA ARG A 131 -6.20 8.55 -0.70
C ARG A 131 -7.15 9.55 -0.05
N CYS A 132 -8.25 9.10 0.56
CA CYS A 132 -9.17 9.99 1.27
C CYS A 132 -8.49 10.65 2.47
N GLN A 133 -7.75 9.87 3.27
CA GLN A 133 -6.99 10.38 4.41
C GLN A 133 -5.92 11.40 4.01
N ASP A 134 -5.14 11.10 2.96
CA ASP A 134 -4.11 11.96 2.40
C ASP A 134 -4.66 13.30 1.91
N GLN A 135 -5.91 13.33 1.43
CA GLN A 135 -6.58 14.54 0.99
C GLN A 135 -7.33 15.27 2.11
N GLY A 136 -7.08 14.90 3.37
CA GLY A 136 -7.68 15.54 4.55
C GLY A 136 -9.14 15.14 4.80
N PHE A 137 -9.60 14.03 4.21
CA PHE A 137 -10.94 13.47 4.41
C PHE A 137 -10.83 12.03 4.94
N PRO A 138 -10.39 11.82 6.18
CA PRO A 138 -10.26 10.48 6.75
C PRO A 138 -11.63 9.80 6.84
N ILE A 139 -11.72 8.56 6.35
CA ILE A 139 -12.91 7.73 6.48
C ILE A 139 -12.69 6.81 7.67
N ASP A 140 -13.58 6.87 8.66
CA ASP A 140 -13.52 5.99 9.82
C ASP A 140 -13.55 4.52 9.39
N ASP A 141 -12.74 3.69 10.06
CA ASP A 141 -12.68 2.24 9.80
C ASP A 141 -14.06 1.59 9.83
N SER A 142 -14.93 2.00 10.75
CA SER A 142 -16.30 1.50 10.84
C SER A 142 -17.10 1.77 9.57
N LEU A 143 -17.05 3.00 9.05
CA LEU A 143 -17.68 3.38 7.78
C LEU A 143 -17.07 2.63 6.59
N ALA A 144 -15.74 2.47 6.59
CA ALA A 144 -15.06 1.72 5.55
C ALA A 144 -15.48 0.25 5.55
N VAL A 145 -15.61 -0.38 6.72
CA VAL A 145 -16.13 -1.74 6.89
C VAL A 145 -17.58 -1.84 6.40
N PHE A 146 -18.45 -0.90 6.76
CA PHE A 146 -19.83 -0.90 6.25
C PHE A 146 -19.88 -0.81 4.72
N HIS A 147 -19.05 0.05 4.13
CA HIS A 147 -18.96 0.19 2.68
C HIS A 147 -18.45 -1.09 2.01
N LEU A 148 -17.38 -1.69 2.55
CA LEU A 148 -16.82 -2.97 2.10
C LEU A 148 -17.88 -4.08 2.10
N VAL A 149 -18.59 -4.24 3.22
CA VAL A 149 -19.64 -5.24 3.38
C VAL A 149 -20.77 -5.02 2.36
N LYS A 150 -21.15 -3.77 2.10
CA LYS A 150 -22.17 -3.43 1.09
C LYS A 150 -21.73 -3.80 -0.32
N ILE A 151 -20.47 -3.55 -0.70
CA ILE A 151 -19.92 -3.93 -2.01
C ILE A 151 -19.97 -5.45 -2.18
N LEU A 152 -19.58 -6.20 -1.14
CA LEU A 152 -19.46 -7.65 -1.19
C LEU A 152 -20.79 -8.40 -1.05
N GLN A 153 -21.88 -7.74 -0.63
CA GLN A 153 -23.15 -8.39 -0.30
C GLN A 153 -23.73 -9.26 -1.42
N ALA A 154 -23.64 -8.79 -2.67
CA ALA A 154 -24.13 -9.53 -3.82
C ALA A 154 -23.27 -10.75 -4.15
N THR A 155 -21.95 -10.65 -3.95
CA THR A 155 -21.00 -11.70 -4.37
C THR A 155 -20.70 -12.70 -3.27
N PHE A 156 -20.68 -12.28 -2.01
CA PHE A 156 -20.34 -13.09 -0.85
C PHE A 156 -21.39 -12.94 0.27
N PRO A 157 -22.65 -13.32 0.05
CA PRO A 157 -23.72 -13.13 1.02
C PRO A 157 -23.46 -13.87 2.34
N ALA A 158 -22.84 -15.05 2.30
CA ALA A 158 -22.47 -15.82 3.49
C ALA A 158 -21.37 -15.13 4.32
N PHE A 159 -20.33 -14.60 3.65
CA PHE A 159 -19.29 -13.80 4.30
C PHE A 159 -19.90 -12.56 4.98
N VAL A 160 -20.75 -11.82 4.24
CA VAL A 160 -21.42 -10.62 4.76
C VAL A 160 -22.30 -10.95 5.96
N LYS A 161 -23.11 -12.02 5.89
CA LYS A 161 -23.93 -12.46 7.03
C LYS A 161 -23.08 -12.78 8.26
N ALA A 162 -21.95 -13.46 8.09
CA ALA A 162 -21.03 -13.77 9.19
C ALA A 162 -20.39 -12.50 9.78
N LYS A 163 -20.08 -11.49 8.96
CA LYS A 163 -19.50 -10.22 9.42
C LYS A 163 -20.52 -9.32 10.11
N CYS A 164 -21.74 -9.20 9.59
CA CYS A 164 -22.83 -8.50 10.27
C CYS A 164 -23.18 -9.16 11.62
N GLY A 165 -23.15 -10.49 11.69
CA GLY A 165 -23.32 -11.23 12.95
C GLY A 165 -22.24 -10.87 13.98
N HIS A 166 -20.97 -10.86 13.59
CA HIS A 166 -19.87 -10.44 14.47
C HIS A 166 -19.94 -8.96 14.87
N LEU A 167 -20.34 -8.06 13.96
CA LEU A 167 -20.50 -6.64 14.25
C LEU A 167 -21.62 -6.37 15.27
N SER A 168 -22.65 -7.21 15.30
CA SER A 168 -23.77 -7.10 16.25
C SER A 168 -23.46 -7.63 17.65
N THR A 169 -22.42 -8.44 17.81
CA THR A 169 -22.10 -9.14 19.07
C THR A 169 -20.85 -8.62 19.78
N LEU A 170 -19.99 -7.86 19.11
CA LEU A 170 -18.77 -7.29 19.69
C LEU A 170 -19.01 -5.87 20.24
N GLN A 171 -18.42 -5.56 21.40
CA GLN A 171 -18.36 -4.20 21.94
C GLN A 171 -17.45 -3.26 21.14
N ALA A 172 -16.58 -3.81 20.27
CA ALA A 172 -15.67 -3.06 19.42
C ALA A 172 -15.76 -3.57 17.96
N ALA A 173 -15.84 -2.65 17.00
CA ALA A 173 -15.81 -3.00 15.59
C ALA A 173 -14.46 -3.63 15.23
N PRO A 174 -14.43 -4.75 14.46
CA PRO A 174 -13.20 -5.28 13.91
C PRO A 174 -12.52 -4.23 13.02
N SER A 175 -11.19 -4.16 13.08
CA SER A 175 -10.43 -3.24 12.23
C SER A 175 -10.63 -3.55 10.75
N LEU A 176 -10.57 -2.52 9.91
CA LEU A 176 -10.71 -2.66 8.46
C LEU A 176 -9.72 -3.72 7.93
N GLU A 177 -8.48 -3.65 8.40
CA GLU A 177 -7.41 -4.55 7.98
C GLU A 177 -7.67 -6.01 8.33
N SER A 178 -8.30 -6.30 9.48
CA SER A 178 -8.69 -7.67 9.82
C SER A 178 -9.67 -8.24 8.80
N ILE A 179 -10.67 -7.46 8.41
CA ILE A 179 -11.71 -7.93 7.47
C ILE A 179 -11.13 -8.11 6.06
N LEU A 180 -10.25 -7.20 5.63
CA LEU A 180 -9.56 -7.31 4.35
C LEU A 180 -8.68 -8.57 4.27
N LYS A 181 -7.94 -8.89 5.34
CA LYS A 181 -7.17 -10.14 5.43
C LYS A 181 -8.06 -11.37 5.39
N GLU A 182 -9.20 -11.35 6.08
CA GLU A 182 -10.16 -12.46 6.03
C GLU A 182 -10.78 -12.64 4.64
N LEU A 183 -11.03 -11.56 3.91
CA LEU A 183 -11.53 -11.63 2.53
C LEU A 183 -10.55 -12.34 1.59
N LEU A 184 -9.24 -12.10 1.72
CA LEU A 184 -8.22 -12.79 0.92
C LEU A 184 -8.19 -14.30 1.16
N ASN A 185 -8.53 -14.72 2.38
CA ASN A 185 -8.57 -16.13 2.78
C ASN A 185 -9.94 -16.78 2.58
N TYR A 186 -10.95 -16.03 2.15
CA TYR A 186 -12.30 -16.53 2.01
C TYR A 186 -12.47 -17.30 0.69
N THR A 187 -12.52 -18.63 0.77
CA THR A 187 -12.98 -19.47 -0.33
C THR A 187 -14.51 -19.59 -0.27
N PRO A 188 -15.24 -19.13 -1.29
CA PRO A 188 -16.68 -19.34 -1.34
C PRO A 188 -16.93 -20.85 -1.37
N SER A 189 -17.67 -21.35 -0.37
CA SER A 189 -18.14 -22.73 -0.36
C SER A 189 -18.94 -22.94 -1.64
N SER A 190 -18.44 -23.78 -2.56
CA SER A 190 -19.14 -24.17 -3.77
C SER A 190 -20.50 -24.74 -3.37
N SER A 191 -21.55 -23.97 -3.67
CA SER A 191 -22.96 -24.33 -3.51
C SER A 191 -23.43 -24.95 -4.81
#